data_AF-A0A534YY35-F1
#
_entry.id   AF-A0A534YY35-F1
#
_cell.length_a   1.000
_cell.length_b   1.000
_cell.length_c   1.000
_cell.angle_alpha   90.00
_cell.angle_beta   90.00
_cell.angle_gamma   90.00
#
_symmetry.space_group_name_H-M   'P 1'
#
loop_
_entity.id
_entity.type
_entity.pdbx_description
1 polymer ?
#
loop_
_entity_poly.entity_id
_entity_poly.type
_entity_poly.pdbx_seq_one_letter_code
_entity_poly.pdbx_strand_id
1 'polypeptide(L)'
;GKYLDKLPFHVWALCGDSELAEGSIWEGLDKASHYGLSNFTAIWDINRLGQRGETEFGWNLDVYRRRVEAFGGYPIVIDGHDVAAIDRAYSEALSNTEQPTVIIAKTIKGKGFSEIENKDGWHGKPLPPDMAERAIKELGGIRNLKIKTQKPDRGGTITKRPAATEPVLPTYKKEDKVATRKAYGDALLALASIPEVVAMDGEVSNSTHADEFAKAHPDRFFEVWISEQQLVSTAVGMSVRGYKPFASTFAAFFSRAYDFIRMAGISQANIKLVGSHAGVEIGQDGPSQMALEDLASMRAIHSSTVLYPCDPNQTAKLTRLMADLPGIVFMRTTRGAYPTLYDARDTFKIGGSKVLRQSPKDKVTLIGAGVTLHNCLAAADALAAKKIPARVIDLYSVKPVDVKTLREAARVTKGRFVVVEDHYPQGGIAAAVLEALASDPPPRVAHLAVRGLPESGKPEELENAAGISSRHIVAAATKLVQSK
;
A
#
# COMPACT_ATOMS: atom_id res chain seq x y z
N GLY A 1 8.26 -16.18 10.25
CA GLY A 1 8.73 -17.56 10.53
C GLY A 1 10.18 -17.54 10.95
N LYS A 2 11.10 -17.68 9.99
CA LYS A 2 12.55 -17.81 10.22
C LYS A 2 13.21 -16.69 11.05
N TYR A 3 13.04 -15.44 10.65
CA TYR A 3 13.80 -14.32 11.24
C TYR A 3 13.17 -13.70 12.48
N LEU A 4 11.88 -13.35 12.40
CA LEU A 4 11.19 -12.63 13.46
C LEU A 4 10.64 -13.56 14.56
N ASP A 5 9.77 -14.49 14.19
CA ASP A 5 9.10 -15.41 15.14
C ASP A 5 10.04 -16.50 15.66
N LYS A 6 11.01 -16.95 14.82
CA LYS A 6 11.91 -18.08 15.04
C LYS A 6 11.17 -19.38 15.43
N LEU A 7 10.03 -19.63 14.79
CA LEU A 7 9.21 -20.80 15.02
C LEU A 7 9.46 -21.89 13.95
N PRO A 8 9.33 -23.18 14.31
CA PRO A 8 9.65 -24.30 13.43
C PRO A 8 8.54 -24.62 12.41
N PHE A 9 7.67 -23.66 12.09
CA PHE A 9 6.62 -23.92 11.11
C PHE A 9 7.17 -23.79 9.68
N HIS A 10 6.64 -24.65 8.81
CA HIS A 10 6.89 -24.61 7.38
C HIS A 10 5.74 -23.92 6.66
N VAL A 11 6.05 -23.14 5.63
CA VAL A 11 5.07 -22.47 4.77
C VAL A 11 4.98 -23.22 3.45
N TRP A 12 3.77 -23.61 3.08
CA TRP A 12 3.48 -24.28 1.82
C TRP A 12 2.59 -23.39 0.97
N ALA A 13 2.94 -23.20 -0.30
CA ALA A 13 2.14 -22.48 -1.29
C ALA A 13 1.87 -23.39 -2.51
N LEU A 14 0.65 -23.40 -3.02
CA LEU A 14 0.29 -24.10 -4.26
C LEU A 14 0.02 -23.05 -5.33
N CYS A 15 0.65 -23.19 -6.48
CA CYS A 15 0.49 -22.30 -7.63
C CYS A 15 0.18 -23.14 -8.88
N GLY A 16 -0.71 -22.63 -9.74
CA GLY A 16 -0.92 -23.20 -11.07
C GLY A 16 0.18 -22.78 -12.04
N ASP A 17 0.49 -23.61 -13.04
CA ASP A 17 1.47 -23.29 -14.08
C ASP A 17 1.17 -22.00 -14.87
N SER A 18 -0.11 -21.74 -15.16
CA SER A 18 -0.51 -20.49 -15.81
C SER A 18 -0.27 -19.24 -14.95
N GLU A 19 -0.27 -19.38 -13.62
CA GLU A 19 -0.01 -18.29 -12.69
C GLU A 19 1.48 -17.89 -12.70
N LEU A 20 2.37 -18.80 -13.09
CA LEU A 20 3.82 -18.57 -13.15
C LEU A 20 4.22 -17.59 -14.26
N ALA A 21 3.29 -17.15 -15.10
CA ALA A 21 3.49 -16.05 -16.03
C ALA A 21 3.51 -14.68 -15.33
N GLU A 22 2.95 -14.58 -14.12
CA GLU A 22 2.95 -13.33 -13.34
C GLU A 22 4.35 -13.01 -12.82
N GLY A 23 4.82 -11.78 -13.09
CA GLY A 23 6.13 -11.31 -12.64
C GLY A 23 6.30 -11.36 -11.11
N SER A 24 5.21 -11.16 -10.37
CA SER A 24 5.19 -11.20 -8.91
C SER A 24 5.55 -12.57 -8.31
N ILE A 25 5.31 -13.67 -9.02
CA ILE A 25 5.78 -15.01 -8.60
C ILE A 25 7.31 -15.06 -8.56
N TRP A 26 7.94 -14.45 -9.57
CA TRP A 26 9.39 -14.39 -9.69
C TRP A 26 10.01 -13.40 -8.71
N GLU A 27 9.36 -12.26 -8.45
CA GLU A 27 9.73 -11.38 -7.34
C GLU A 27 9.68 -12.16 -6.00
N GLY A 28 8.63 -12.95 -5.78
CA GLY A 28 8.48 -13.78 -4.58
C GLY A 28 9.57 -14.84 -4.42
N LEU A 29 9.91 -15.57 -5.49
CA LEU A 29 10.95 -16.60 -5.46
C LEU A 29 12.35 -15.98 -5.29
N ASP A 30 12.63 -14.87 -5.96
CA ASP A 30 13.88 -14.10 -5.80
C ASP A 30 14.07 -13.69 -4.34
N LYS A 31 13.05 -13.08 -3.70
CA LYS A 31 13.16 -12.70 -2.28
C LYS A 31 13.21 -13.91 -1.35
N ALA A 32 12.50 -14.99 -1.64
CA ALA A 32 12.62 -16.21 -0.86
C ALA A 32 14.05 -16.76 -0.89
N SER A 33 14.73 -16.73 -2.04
CA SER A 33 16.12 -17.16 -2.18
C SER A 33 17.09 -16.20 -1.51
N HIS A 34 16.94 -14.89 -1.74
CA HIS A 34 17.75 -13.85 -1.11
C HIS A 34 17.75 -13.97 0.42
N TYR A 35 16.57 -14.14 1.01
CA TYR A 35 16.38 -14.35 2.44
C TYR A 35 16.56 -15.81 2.87
N GLY A 36 17.10 -16.68 2.01
CA GLY A 36 17.37 -18.10 2.29
C GLY A 36 16.21 -18.81 2.99
N LEU A 37 14.97 -18.60 2.56
CA LEU A 37 13.77 -19.10 3.24
C LEU A 37 13.58 -20.61 3.05
N SER A 38 14.44 -21.41 3.67
CA SER A 38 14.38 -22.88 3.64
C SER A 38 13.13 -23.48 4.25
N ASN A 39 12.42 -22.73 5.10
CA ASN A 39 11.13 -23.13 5.65
C ASN A 39 9.94 -22.77 4.73
N PHE A 40 10.19 -22.53 3.45
CA PHE A 40 9.18 -22.24 2.42
C PHE A 40 9.28 -23.25 1.27
N THR A 41 8.14 -23.85 0.92
CA THR A 41 8.00 -24.70 -0.25
C THR A 41 6.83 -24.23 -1.12
N ALA A 42 7.12 -23.95 -2.39
CA ALA A 42 6.10 -23.81 -3.42
C ALA A 42 5.85 -25.16 -4.11
N ILE A 43 4.61 -25.44 -4.46
CA ILE A 43 4.19 -26.58 -5.27
C ILE A 43 3.61 -25.98 -6.54
N TRP A 44 4.22 -26.29 -7.68
CA TRP A 44 3.76 -25.86 -8.99
C TRP A 44 2.98 -27.00 -9.65
N ASP A 45 1.68 -26.79 -9.83
CA ASP A 45 0.77 -27.69 -10.53
C ASP A 45 0.94 -27.51 -12.05
N ILE A 46 1.87 -28.27 -12.64
CA ILE A 46 2.15 -28.24 -14.08
C ILE A 46 1.16 -29.13 -14.82
N ASN A 47 -0.07 -28.63 -14.92
CA ASN A 47 -1.21 -29.34 -15.52
C ASN A 47 -1.39 -29.08 -17.03
N ARG A 48 -0.45 -28.31 -17.63
CA ARG A 48 -0.37 -27.92 -19.05
C ARG A 48 -1.38 -26.85 -19.49
N LEU A 49 -2.50 -26.67 -18.78
CA LEU A 49 -3.65 -25.91 -19.30
C LEU A 49 -4.02 -24.74 -18.40
N GLY A 50 -4.01 -23.53 -18.95
CA GLY A 50 -4.52 -22.32 -18.32
C GLY A 50 -6.04 -22.19 -18.45
N GLN A 51 -6.53 -20.96 -18.45
CA GLN A 51 -7.97 -20.68 -18.62
C GLN A 51 -8.47 -20.96 -20.04
N ARG A 52 -7.72 -20.51 -21.06
CA ARG A 52 -8.14 -20.58 -22.47
C ARG A 52 -7.63 -21.83 -23.20
N GLY A 53 -6.45 -22.33 -22.83
CA GLY A 53 -5.77 -23.43 -23.51
C GLY A 53 -4.40 -23.70 -22.89
N GLU A 54 -3.49 -24.28 -23.66
CA GLU A 54 -2.14 -24.63 -23.20
C GLU A 54 -1.34 -23.43 -22.67
N THR A 55 -0.64 -23.66 -21.57
CA THR A 55 0.27 -22.69 -20.92
C THR A 55 1.57 -22.56 -21.71
N GLU A 56 2.32 -21.48 -21.48
CA GLU A 56 3.50 -21.10 -22.28
C GLU A 56 4.51 -22.24 -22.48
N PHE A 57 4.72 -23.06 -21.46
CA PHE A 57 5.67 -24.19 -21.51
C PHE A 57 5.00 -25.56 -21.50
N GLY A 58 3.68 -25.65 -21.38
CA GLY A 58 2.97 -26.92 -21.22
C GLY A 58 3.66 -27.83 -20.20
N TRP A 59 4.04 -29.05 -20.62
CA TRP A 59 4.80 -30.01 -19.80
C TRP A 59 6.32 -29.97 -20.00
N ASN A 60 6.91 -28.87 -20.47
CA ASN A 60 8.36 -28.73 -20.56
C ASN A 60 8.96 -28.46 -19.16
N LEU A 61 9.03 -29.51 -18.34
CA LEU A 61 9.47 -29.46 -16.94
C LEU A 61 10.89 -28.93 -16.79
N ASP A 62 11.76 -29.15 -17.78
CA ASP A 62 13.14 -28.65 -17.75
C ASP A 62 13.22 -27.12 -17.79
N VAL A 63 12.27 -26.45 -18.46
CA VAL A 63 12.21 -24.98 -18.43
C VAL A 63 11.86 -24.50 -17.02
N TYR A 64 10.82 -25.07 -16.40
CA TYR A 64 10.45 -24.72 -15.03
C TYR A 64 11.60 -24.98 -14.05
N ARG A 65 12.25 -26.15 -14.14
CA ARG A 65 13.40 -26.53 -13.31
C ARG A 65 14.53 -25.51 -13.42
N ARG A 66 14.99 -25.21 -14.63
CA ARG A 66 16.08 -24.25 -14.84
C ARG A 66 15.75 -22.86 -14.33
N ARG A 67 14.49 -22.44 -14.42
CA ARG A 67 14.06 -21.15 -13.87
C ARG A 67 14.11 -21.15 -12.35
N VAL A 68 13.67 -22.22 -11.68
CA VAL A 68 13.81 -22.35 -10.22
C VAL A 68 15.29 -22.27 -9.81
N GLU A 69 16.16 -23.04 -10.46
CA GLU A 69 17.60 -23.06 -10.20
C GLU A 69 18.21 -21.67 -10.39
N ALA A 70 17.85 -20.97 -11.48
CA ALA A 70 18.36 -19.63 -11.78
C ALA A 70 17.93 -18.56 -10.76
N PHE A 71 16.77 -18.74 -10.12
CA PHE A 71 16.28 -17.89 -9.04
C PHE A 71 16.74 -18.37 -7.65
N GLY A 72 17.67 -19.33 -7.58
CA GLY A 72 18.28 -19.82 -6.35
C GLY A 72 17.33 -20.64 -5.47
N GLY A 73 16.35 -21.32 -6.07
CA GLY A 73 15.50 -22.30 -5.40
C GLY A 73 15.99 -23.74 -5.62
N TYR A 74 15.51 -24.66 -4.77
CA TYR A 74 15.73 -26.10 -4.91
C TYR A 74 14.58 -26.77 -5.67
N PRO A 75 14.76 -27.20 -6.94
CA PRO A 75 13.69 -27.85 -7.69
C PRO A 75 13.58 -29.34 -7.35
N ILE A 76 12.35 -29.84 -7.18
CA ILE A 76 12.05 -31.27 -7.11
C ILE A 76 11.01 -31.59 -8.19
N VAL A 77 11.40 -32.30 -9.25
CA VAL A 77 10.49 -32.67 -10.34
C VAL A 77 9.87 -34.03 -10.03
N ILE A 78 8.53 -34.10 -10.05
CA ILE A 78 7.79 -35.32 -9.75
C ILE A 78 6.65 -35.59 -10.74
N ASP A 79 6.21 -36.84 -10.79
CA ASP A 79 4.85 -37.16 -11.22
C ASP A 79 3.88 -36.75 -10.12
N GLY A 80 3.04 -35.74 -10.39
CA GLY A 80 2.08 -35.20 -9.44
C GLY A 80 0.86 -36.11 -9.21
N HIS A 81 0.80 -37.28 -9.86
CA HIS A 81 -0.20 -38.33 -9.59
C HIS A 81 0.36 -39.56 -8.88
N ASP A 82 1.68 -39.60 -8.63
CA ASP A 82 2.31 -40.63 -7.80
C ASP A 82 2.38 -40.17 -6.34
N VAL A 83 1.50 -40.73 -5.51
CA VAL A 83 1.43 -40.43 -4.06
C VAL A 83 2.76 -40.69 -3.35
N ALA A 84 3.51 -41.72 -3.77
CA ALA A 84 4.80 -42.02 -3.16
C ALA A 84 5.88 -41.01 -3.58
N ALA A 85 5.81 -40.47 -4.80
CA ALA A 85 6.69 -39.38 -5.22
C ALA A 85 6.40 -38.08 -4.47
N ILE A 86 5.11 -37.77 -4.25
CA ILE A 86 4.68 -36.60 -3.46
C ILE A 86 5.21 -36.71 -2.02
N ASP A 87 5.04 -37.86 -1.37
CA ASP A 87 5.49 -38.08 0.01
C ASP A 87 7.01 -37.93 0.17
N ARG A 88 7.78 -38.49 -0.80
CA ARG A 88 9.24 -38.30 -0.85
C ARG A 88 9.62 -36.84 -1.05
N ALA A 89 8.96 -36.13 -1.97
CA ALA A 89 9.24 -34.73 -2.24
C ALA A 89 8.95 -33.83 -1.03
N TYR A 90 7.86 -34.10 -0.28
CA TYR A 90 7.57 -33.37 0.96
C TYR A 90 8.61 -33.65 2.05
N SER A 91 9.02 -34.91 2.21
CA SER A 91 10.07 -35.28 3.16
C SER A 91 11.41 -34.64 2.82
N GLU A 92 11.76 -34.59 1.54
CA GLU A 92 12.97 -33.94 1.03
C GLU A 92 12.91 -32.41 1.22
N ALA A 93 11.79 -31.78 0.89
CA ALA A 93 11.59 -30.34 1.09
C ALA A 93 11.70 -29.93 2.57
N LEU A 94 11.22 -30.77 3.50
CA LEU A 94 11.36 -30.55 4.95
C LEU A 94 12.80 -30.78 5.46
N SER A 95 13.59 -31.56 4.74
CA SER A 95 14.99 -31.85 5.08
C SER A 95 15.96 -30.82 4.49
N ASN A 96 15.54 -30.08 3.47
CA ASN A 96 16.29 -28.96 2.90
C ASN A 96 16.32 -27.79 3.90
N THR A 97 17.53 -27.38 4.30
CA THR A 97 17.72 -26.34 5.32
C THR A 97 18.36 -25.06 4.79
N GLU A 98 18.72 -25.01 3.50
CA GLU A 98 19.54 -23.93 2.93
C GLU A 98 18.72 -22.88 2.16
N GLN A 99 17.83 -23.32 1.26
CA GLN A 99 17.17 -22.46 0.27
C GLN A 99 15.67 -22.81 0.11
N PRO A 100 14.82 -21.93 -0.45
CA PRO A 100 13.41 -22.27 -0.68
C PRO A 100 13.28 -23.46 -1.65
N THR A 101 12.29 -24.32 -1.43
CA THR A 101 12.03 -25.48 -2.29
C THR A 101 10.89 -25.21 -3.27
N VAL A 102 11.00 -25.71 -4.49
CA VAL A 102 9.90 -25.72 -5.46
C VAL A 102 9.67 -27.14 -5.97
N ILE A 103 8.52 -27.70 -5.64
CA ILE A 103 8.09 -29.00 -6.15
C ILE A 103 7.37 -28.76 -7.47
N ILE A 104 7.97 -29.22 -8.57
CA ILE A 104 7.46 -29.10 -9.94
C ILE A 104 6.70 -30.38 -10.26
N ALA A 105 5.40 -30.36 -9.98
CA ALA A 105 4.55 -31.53 -10.14
C ALA A 105 3.94 -31.58 -11.55
N LYS A 106 4.35 -32.55 -12.35
CA LYS A 106 3.67 -32.82 -13.63
C LYS A 106 2.32 -33.44 -13.34
N THR A 107 1.25 -32.74 -13.66
CA THR A 107 -0.13 -33.21 -13.44
C THR A 107 -0.92 -33.16 -14.74
N ILE A 108 -2.22 -33.48 -14.66
CA ILE A 108 -3.12 -33.48 -15.81
C ILE A 108 -4.39 -32.78 -15.35
N LYS A 109 -4.78 -31.69 -16.03
CA LYS A 109 -6.00 -30.96 -15.67
C LYS A 109 -7.22 -31.85 -15.88
N GLY A 110 -8.10 -31.91 -14.88
CA GLY A 110 -9.28 -32.78 -14.91
C GLY A 110 -8.96 -34.28 -14.77
N LYS A 111 -7.80 -34.64 -14.17
CA LYS A 111 -7.38 -36.03 -13.96
C LYS A 111 -8.51 -36.89 -13.38
N GLY A 112 -8.68 -38.09 -13.94
CA GLY A 112 -9.54 -39.15 -13.41
C GLY A 112 -10.93 -39.20 -14.02
N PHE A 113 -11.26 -38.28 -14.94
CA PHE A 113 -12.47 -38.37 -15.74
C PHE A 113 -12.16 -38.20 -17.23
N SER A 114 -12.26 -39.30 -17.97
CA SER A 114 -11.88 -39.43 -19.38
C SER A 114 -12.53 -38.41 -20.33
N GLU A 115 -13.73 -37.92 -20.02
CA GLU A 115 -14.41 -36.93 -20.87
C GLU A 115 -13.79 -35.53 -20.81
N ILE A 116 -13.00 -35.20 -19.78
CA ILE A 116 -12.42 -33.86 -19.58
C ILE A 116 -10.91 -33.86 -19.35
N GLU A 117 -10.32 -35.01 -19.00
CA GLU A 117 -8.89 -35.11 -18.70
C GLU A 117 -8.05 -34.57 -19.87
N ASN A 118 -7.17 -33.62 -19.57
CA ASN A 118 -6.30 -32.95 -20.54
C ASN A 118 -7.04 -32.20 -21.66
N LYS A 119 -8.32 -31.84 -21.50
CA LYS A 119 -9.11 -31.12 -22.51
C LYS A 119 -9.27 -29.64 -22.19
N ASP A 120 -9.19 -28.82 -23.24
CA ASP A 120 -9.44 -27.38 -23.17
C ASP A 120 -10.91 -27.07 -22.86
N GLY A 121 -11.16 -25.83 -22.44
CA GLY A 121 -12.52 -25.29 -22.33
C GLY A 121 -13.30 -25.75 -21.10
N TRP A 122 -12.68 -26.48 -20.16
CA TRP A 122 -13.31 -26.94 -18.90
C TRP A 122 -12.87 -26.17 -17.65
N HIS A 123 -11.94 -25.22 -17.77
CA HIS A 123 -11.56 -24.37 -16.65
C HIS A 123 -12.73 -23.52 -16.16
N GLY A 124 -12.98 -23.53 -14.85
CA GLY A 124 -14.04 -22.74 -14.22
C GLY A 124 -15.47 -23.21 -14.53
N LYS A 125 -15.66 -24.39 -15.16
CA LYS A 125 -16.98 -24.93 -15.49
C LYS A 125 -17.38 -26.07 -14.56
N PRO A 126 -18.54 -25.99 -13.89
CA PRO A 126 -19.10 -27.14 -13.19
C PRO A 126 -19.52 -28.22 -14.21
N LEU A 127 -19.42 -29.49 -13.83
CA LEU A 127 -19.93 -30.58 -14.64
C LEU A 127 -21.47 -30.58 -14.63
N PRO A 128 -22.13 -30.75 -15.78
CA PRO A 128 -23.56 -31.04 -15.83
C PRO A 128 -23.92 -32.28 -14.98
N PRO A 129 -25.14 -32.38 -14.41
CA PRO A 129 -25.49 -33.47 -13.50
C PRO A 129 -25.23 -34.88 -14.04
N ASP A 130 -25.59 -35.14 -15.31
CA ASP A 130 -25.38 -36.43 -15.96
C ASP A 130 -23.88 -36.77 -16.13
N MET A 131 -23.08 -35.75 -16.42
CA MET A 131 -21.64 -35.88 -16.57
C MET A 131 -20.95 -36.07 -15.22
N ALA A 132 -21.45 -35.41 -14.17
CA ALA A 132 -20.98 -35.60 -12.80
C ALA A 132 -21.22 -37.03 -12.31
N GLU A 133 -22.38 -37.63 -12.61
CA GLU A 133 -22.66 -39.04 -12.29
C GLU A 133 -21.66 -40.00 -12.96
N ARG A 134 -21.34 -39.77 -14.24
CA ARG A 134 -20.34 -40.56 -14.98
C ARG A 134 -18.94 -40.38 -14.39
N ALA A 135 -18.55 -39.14 -14.07
CA ALA A 135 -17.27 -38.83 -13.44
C ALA A 135 -17.13 -39.54 -12.08
N ILE A 136 -18.16 -39.49 -11.24
CA ILE A 136 -18.17 -40.20 -9.94
C ILE A 136 -18.01 -41.71 -10.14
N LYS A 137 -18.71 -42.29 -11.12
CA LYS A 137 -18.59 -43.71 -11.42
C LYS A 137 -17.17 -44.09 -11.88
N GLU A 138 -16.56 -43.29 -12.76
CA GLU A 138 -15.20 -43.52 -13.27
C GLU A 138 -14.14 -43.39 -12.17
N LEU A 139 -14.32 -42.44 -11.24
CA LEU A 139 -13.47 -42.27 -10.05
C LEU A 139 -13.65 -43.40 -9.00
N GLY A 140 -14.48 -44.39 -9.29
CA GLY A 140 -14.70 -45.56 -8.43
C GLY A 140 -15.75 -45.34 -7.34
N GLY A 141 -16.77 -44.55 -7.66
CA GLY A 141 -17.97 -44.32 -6.84
C GLY A 141 -17.82 -43.24 -5.77
N ILE A 142 -18.92 -42.92 -5.10
CA ILE A 142 -18.92 -42.00 -3.94
C ILE A 142 -18.14 -42.65 -2.79
N ARG A 143 -17.11 -41.97 -2.32
CA ARG A 143 -16.28 -42.40 -1.18
C ARG A 143 -16.32 -41.34 -0.08
N ASN A 144 -16.33 -41.80 1.16
CA ASN A 144 -16.28 -40.94 2.35
C ASN A 144 -15.02 -41.27 3.15
N LEU A 145 -13.89 -40.69 2.79
CA LEU A 145 -12.63 -40.86 3.51
C LEU A 145 -12.51 -39.77 4.58
N LYS A 146 -12.18 -40.16 5.82
CA LYS A 146 -11.82 -39.24 6.91
C LYS A 146 -10.38 -39.51 7.33
N ILE A 147 -9.50 -38.54 7.11
CA ILE A 147 -8.08 -38.63 7.49
C ILE A 147 -7.89 -37.82 8.78
N LYS A 148 -7.28 -38.43 9.80
CA LYS A 148 -6.86 -37.72 11.00
C LYS A 148 -5.51 -37.06 10.72
N THR A 149 -5.47 -35.73 10.74
CA THR A 149 -4.23 -34.98 10.54
C THR A 149 -3.43 -34.86 11.84
N GLN A 150 -2.10 -34.77 11.70
CA GLN A 150 -1.22 -34.47 12.81
C GLN A 150 -1.31 -32.98 13.14
N LYS A 151 -1.47 -32.67 14.43
CA LYS A 151 -1.37 -31.29 14.92
C LYS A 151 0.12 -30.92 15.03
N PRO A 152 0.50 -29.67 14.75
CA PRO A 152 1.87 -29.24 14.99
C PRO A 152 2.22 -29.40 16.46
N ASP A 153 3.47 -29.72 16.75
CA ASP A 153 3.97 -29.77 18.12
C ASP A 153 3.76 -28.41 18.79
N ARG A 154 3.35 -28.41 20.06
CA ARG A 154 3.18 -27.17 20.85
C ARG A 154 4.51 -26.45 21.15
N GLY A 155 5.63 -26.92 20.59
CA GLY A 155 7.01 -26.71 21.04
C GLY A 155 7.69 -25.41 20.61
N GLY A 156 6.95 -24.33 20.39
CA GLY A 156 7.54 -23.02 20.13
C GLY A 156 6.80 -21.94 20.88
N THR A 157 7.33 -21.49 22.02
CA THR A 157 6.97 -20.17 22.54
C THR A 157 7.51 -19.14 21.57
N ILE A 158 6.63 -18.33 20.95
CA ILE A 158 7.05 -17.11 20.26
C ILE A 158 8.02 -16.40 21.22
N THR A 159 9.22 -16.06 20.75
CA THR A 159 10.17 -15.29 21.55
C THR A 159 9.40 -14.12 22.15
N LYS A 160 9.26 -14.10 23.48
CA LYS A 160 8.37 -13.16 24.15
C LYS A 160 8.84 -11.76 23.78
N ARG A 161 8.04 -11.06 22.97
CA ARG A 161 8.36 -9.71 22.56
C ARG A 161 8.48 -8.86 23.83
N PRO A 162 9.43 -7.91 23.90
CA PRO A 162 9.45 -6.94 24.98
C PRO A 162 8.07 -6.28 25.14
N ALA A 163 7.76 -5.78 26.34
CA ALA A 163 6.56 -4.95 26.46
C ALA A 163 6.75 -3.71 25.58
N ALA A 164 5.75 -3.38 24.76
CA ALA A 164 5.76 -2.15 24.00
C ALA A 164 5.81 -0.97 24.97
N THR A 165 6.75 -0.05 24.76
CA THR A 165 6.81 1.22 25.49
C THR A 165 6.31 2.34 24.60
N GLU A 166 5.63 3.32 25.18
CA GLU A 166 5.12 4.46 24.41
C GLU A 166 6.31 5.18 23.73
N PRO A 167 6.28 5.34 22.39
CA PRO A 167 7.36 5.99 21.65
C PRO A 167 7.57 7.44 22.08
N VAL A 168 8.84 7.83 22.24
CA VAL A 168 9.22 9.25 22.35
C VAL A 168 9.36 9.79 20.93
N LEU A 169 8.31 10.45 20.44
CA LEU A 169 8.28 10.98 19.08
C LEU A 169 9.25 12.16 18.91
N PRO A 170 9.86 12.32 17.70
CA PRO A 170 10.64 13.50 17.38
C PRO A 170 9.75 14.76 17.48
N THR A 171 10.37 15.87 17.88
CA THR A 171 9.68 17.15 18.04
C THR A 171 10.43 18.24 17.30
N TYR A 172 9.67 19.09 16.62
CA TYR A 172 10.19 20.17 15.79
C TYR A 172 9.66 21.51 16.28
N LYS A 173 10.49 22.55 16.18
CA LYS A 173 10.13 23.92 16.55
C LYS A 173 9.58 24.66 15.33
N LYS A 174 8.86 25.76 15.56
CA LYS A 174 8.22 26.56 14.47
C LYS A 174 9.22 27.13 13.47
N GLU A 175 10.46 27.32 13.89
CA GLU A 175 11.54 27.85 13.07
C GLU A 175 12.15 26.78 12.15
N ASP A 176 11.92 25.50 12.46
CA ASP A 176 12.44 24.38 11.69
C ASP A 176 11.70 24.27 10.35
N LYS A 177 12.47 23.94 9.31
CA LYS A 177 11.95 23.54 8.00
C LYS A 177 12.36 22.10 7.73
N VAL A 178 11.39 21.18 7.75
CA VAL A 178 11.64 19.74 7.61
C VAL A 178 10.65 19.15 6.64
N ALA A 179 11.12 18.27 5.75
CA ALA A 179 10.26 17.56 4.83
C ALA A 179 9.46 16.47 5.55
N THR A 180 8.20 16.28 5.17
CA THR A 180 7.34 15.27 5.81
C THR A 180 7.90 13.85 5.61
N ARG A 181 8.57 13.56 4.48
CA ARG A 181 9.27 12.28 4.30
C ARG A 181 10.40 12.05 5.32
N LYS A 182 11.15 13.10 5.70
CA LYS A 182 12.20 13.01 6.73
C LYS A 182 11.59 12.78 8.10
N ALA A 183 10.56 13.55 8.44
CA ALA A 183 9.85 13.40 9.70
C ALA A 183 9.17 12.03 9.85
N TYR A 184 8.75 11.40 8.74
CA TYR A 184 8.32 10.01 8.73
C TYR A 184 9.47 9.06 9.13
N GLY A 185 10.66 9.19 8.54
CA GLY A 185 11.84 8.40 8.93
C GLY A 185 12.16 8.51 10.43
N ASP A 186 12.22 9.75 10.95
CA ASP A 186 12.46 9.99 12.38
C ASP A 186 11.38 9.36 13.27
N ALA A 187 10.11 9.46 12.86
CA ALA A 187 9.00 8.90 13.61
C ALA A 187 8.97 7.37 13.54
N LEU A 188 9.27 6.78 12.37
CA LEU A 188 9.39 5.33 12.20
C LEU A 188 10.49 4.77 13.11
N LEU A 189 11.65 5.42 13.17
CA LEU A 189 12.72 5.07 14.09
C LEU A 189 12.25 5.12 15.55
N ALA A 190 11.51 6.15 15.96
CA ALA A 190 10.93 6.22 17.30
C ALA A 190 9.93 5.08 17.57
N LEU A 191 9.15 4.66 16.58
CA LEU A 191 8.20 3.54 16.69
C LEU A 191 8.88 2.17 16.89
N ALA A 192 10.20 2.09 16.73
CA ALA A 192 10.95 0.87 17.01
C ALA A 192 10.82 0.39 18.47
N SER A 193 10.38 1.26 19.40
CA SER A 193 10.03 0.89 20.78
C SER A 193 8.80 -0.03 20.89
N ILE A 194 8.04 -0.18 19.80
CA ILE A 194 6.95 -1.14 19.65
C ILE A 194 7.53 -2.37 18.91
N PRO A 195 7.68 -3.54 19.57
CA PRO A 195 8.34 -4.70 18.97
C PRO A 195 7.63 -5.28 17.74
N GLU A 196 6.32 -5.06 17.63
CA GLU A 196 5.51 -5.42 16.46
C GLU A 196 5.89 -4.62 15.21
N VAL A 197 6.48 -3.43 15.36
CA VAL A 197 6.82 -2.56 14.22
C VAL A 197 8.03 -3.13 13.50
N VAL A 198 7.81 -3.37 12.21
CA VAL A 198 8.81 -3.80 11.23
C VAL A 198 8.71 -2.87 10.03
N ALA A 199 9.84 -2.59 9.40
CA ALA A 199 9.93 -1.69 8.26
C ALA A 199 10.41 -2.44 7.02
N MET A 200 9.97 -1.99 5.86
CA MET A 200 10.40 -2.50 4.57
C MET A 200 10.34 -1.40 3.53
N ASP A 201 11.26 -1.46 2.57
CA ASP A 201 11.37 -0.44 1.53
C ASP A 201 11.68 -1.10 0.17
N GLY A 202 11.36 -0.40 -0.91
CA GLY A 202 11.62 -0.84 -2.28
C GLY A 202 12.83 -0.12 -2.90
N GLU A 203 14.01 -0.30 -2.33
CA GLU A 203 15.28 0.30 -2.76
C GLU A 203 15.37 1.84 -2.78
N VAL A 204 14.47 2.54 -2.07
CA VAL A 204 14.45 4.00 -2.01
C VAL A 204 14.50 4.51 -0.56
N SER A 205 15.05 3.70 0.35
CA SER A 205 15.07 3.95 1.80
C SER A 205 15.84 5.21 2.19
N ASN A 206 16.85 5.59 1.41
CA ASN A 206 17.58 6.86 1.55
C ASN A 206 16.75 8.09 1.17
N SER A 207 15.65 7.89 0.42
CA SER A 207 14.77 8.92 -0.11
C SER A 207 13.46 9.01 0.65
N THR A 208 12.96 7.87 1.16
CA THR A 208 11.85 7.77 2.12
C THR A 208 12.29 8.04 3.55
N HIS A 209 13.61 8.02 3.82
CA HIS A 209 14.24 8.08 5.14
C HIS A 209 13.99 6.86 6.04
N ALA A 210 13.54 5.74 5.47
CA ALA A 210 13.45 4.47 6.20
C ALA A 210 14.84 3.86 6.49
N ASP A 211 15.91 4.35 5.86
CA ASP A 211 17.29 3.91 6.07
C ASP A 211 17.80 4.15 7.50
N GLU A 212 17.25 5.15 8.20
CA GLU A 212 17.54 5.40 9.61
C GLU A 212 17.05 4.24 10.50
N PHE A 213 15.85 3.71 10.24
CA PHE A 213 15.35 2.50 10.89
C PHE A 213 16.20 1.28 10.50
N ALA A 214 16.58 1.15 9.23
CA ALA A 214 17.42 0.06 8.75
C ALA A 214 18.77 -0.01 9.48
N LYS A 215 19.42 1.14 9.69
CA LYS A 215 20.70 1.25 10.41
C LYS A 215 20.57 0.90 11.89
N ALA A 216 19.49 1.34 12.54
CA ALA A 216 19.29 1.13 13.97
C ALA A 216 18.73 -0.25 14.34
N HIS A 217 17.89 -0.83 13.46
CA HIS A 217 17.16 -2.08 13.68
C HIS A 217 17.21 -2.98 12.43
N PRO A 218 18.40 -3.41 12.00
CA PRO A 218 18.56 -4.25 10.80
C PRO A 218 17.85 -5.61 10.92
N ASP A 219 17.55 -6.07 12.13
CA ASP A 219 16.80 -7.30 12.41
C ASP A 219 15.29 -7.17 12.19
N ARG A 220 14.79 -5.94 12.04
CA ARG A 220 13.36 -5.60 11.81
C ARG A 220 13.15 -4.76 10.56
N PHE A 221 14.19 -4.54 9.78
CA PHE A 221 14.12 -3.91 8.46
C PHE A 221 14.29 -4.97 7.37
N PHE A 222 13.49 -4.90 6.32
CA PHE A 222 13.54 -5.81 5.19
C PHE A 222 13.62 -5.01 3.89
N GLU A 223 14.78 -5.07 3.25
CA GLU A 223 14.94 -4.55 1.88
C GLU A 223 14.17 -5.45 0.92
N VAL A 224 13.37 -4.86 0.02
CA VAL A 224 12.60 -5.61 -0.97
C VAL A 224 13.02 -5.23 -2.38
N TRP A 225 14.03 -4.36 -2.55
CA TRP A 225 14.53 -3.90 -3.85
C TRP A 225 13.40 -3.32 -4.71
N ILE A 226 13.65 -3.09 -6.00
CA ILE A 226 12.64 -2.61 -6.96
C ILE A 226 11.62 -3.72 -7.30
N SER A 227 10.75 -4.05 -6.33
CA SER A 227 9.69 -5.06 -6.46
C SER A 227 8.47 -4.71 -5.58
N GLU A 228 7.74 -3.66 -5.94
CA GLU A 228 6.66 -3.11 -5.10
C GLU A 228 5.50 -4.08 -4.89
N GLN A 229 5.24 -5.00 -5.83
CA GLN A 229 4.23 -6.05 -5.67
C GLN A 229 4.62 -6.99 -4.53
N GLN A 230 5.89 -7.42 -4.50
CA GLN A 230 6.44 -8.22 -3.42
C GLN A 230 6.59 -7.43 -2.10
N LEU A 231 6.88 -6.13 -2.15
CA LEU A 231 6.88 -5.25 -0.98
C LEU A 231 5.53 -5.29 -0.25
N VAL A 232 4.42 -5.09 -0.97
CA VAL A 232 3.07 -5.14 -0.39
C VAL A 232 2.72 -6.56 0.05
N SER A 233 3.06 -7.59 -0.74
CA SER A 233 2.83 -9.00 -0.38
C SER A 233 3.53 -9.39 0.92
N THR A 234 4.77 -8.94 1.09
CA THR A 234 5.58 -9.17 2.30
C THR A 234 4.93 -8.50 3.51
N ALA A 235 4.47 -7.26 3.36
CA ALA A 235 3.71 -6.57 4.41
C ALA A 235 2.44 -7.35 4.80
N VAL A 236 1.67 -7.82 3.83
CA VAL A 236 0.47 -8.63 4.10
C VAL A 236 0.83 -9.88 4.91
N GLY A 237 1.83 -10.65 4.47
CA GLY A 237 2.32 -11.84 5.16
C GLY A 237 2.78 -11.58 6.60
N MET A 238 3.47 -10.45 6.84
CA MET A 238 3.87 -10.05 8.19
C MET A 238 2.67 -9.66 9.06
N SER A 239 1.66 -9.00 8.49
CA SER A 239 0.44 -8.62 9.24
C SER A 239 -0.35 -9.84 9.73
N VAL A 240 -0.39 -10.92 8.96
CA VAL A 240 -1.02 -12.22 9.36
C VAL A 240 -0.34 -12.82 10.60
N ARG A 241 0.93 -12.48 10.84
CA ARG A 241 1.71 -12.91 12.01
C ARG A 241 1.67 -11.91 13.17
N GLY A 242 0.79 -10.91 13.11
CA GLY A 242 0.60 -9.93 14.18
C GLY A 242 1.73 -8.90 14.28
N TYR A 243 2.46 -8.66 13.20
CA TYR A 243 3.36 -7.51 13.08
C TYR A 243 2.59 -6.29 12.54
N LYS A 244 3.18 -5.11 12.71
CA LYS A 244 2.71 -3.81 12.22
C LYS A 244 3.68 -3.33 11.13
N PRO A 245 3.57 -3.83 9.89
CA PRO A 245 4.52 -3.55 8.84
C PRO A 245 4.30 -2.14 8.27
N PHE A 246 5.40 -1.38 8.20
CA PHE A 246 5.50 -0.13 7.46
C PHE A 246 6.26 -0.38 6.16
N ALA A 247 5.55 -0.34 5.03
CA ALA A 247 6.11 -0.46 3.70
C ALA A 247 6.22 0.90 3.02
N SER A 248 7.39 1.20 2.48
CA SER A 248 7.72 2.53 1.97
C SER A 248 8.32 2.47 0.57
N THR A 249 7.86 3.40 -0.27
CA THR A 249 8.43 3.68 -1.59
C THR A 249 7.98 5.08 -2.03
N PHE A 250 8.17 5.47 -3.29
CA PHE A 250 7.54 6.68 -3.83
C PHE A 250 6.05 6.38 -4.02
N ALA A 251 5.18 7.35 -3.69
CA ALA A 251 3.74 7.20 -3.83
C ALA A 251 3.33 6.79 -5.26
N ALA A 252 4.07 7.26 -6.27
CA ALA A 252 3.87 6.90 -7.67
C ALA A 252 4.04 5.38 -7.89
N PHE A 253 5.00 4.74 -7.24
CA PHE A 253 5.33 3.33 -7.45
C PHE A 253 4.38 2.37 -6.74
N PHE A 254 3.57 2.83 -5.79
CA PHE A 254 2.44 2.02 -5.31
C PHE A 254 1.40 1.73 -6.41
N SER A 255 1.39 2.48 -7.52
CA SER A 255 0.61 2.11 -8.71
C SER A 255 1.01 0.74 -9.28
N ARG A 256 2.30 0.36 -9.17
CA ARG A 256 2.81 -0.97 -9.55
C ARG A 256 2.21 -2.08 -8.70
N ALA A 257 1.88 -1.78 -7.44
CA ALA A 257 1.36 -2.73 -6.47
C ALA A 257 -0.15 -2.61 -6.21
N TYR A 258 -0.90 -1.88 -7.04
CA TYR A 258 -2.29 -1.55 -6.73
C TYR A 258 -3.19 -2.78 -6.54
N ASP A 259 -3.02 -3.82 -7.36
CA ASP A 259 -3.80 -5.07 -7.19
C ASP A 259 -3.46 -5.79 -5.87
N PHE A 260 -2.21 -5.75 -5.44
CA PHE A 260 -1.78 -6.29 -4.15
C PHE A 260 -2.38 -5.51 -2.98
N ILE A 261 -2.47 -4.18 -3.09
CA ILE A 261 -3.13 -3.34 -2.09
C ILE A 261 -4.64 -3.61 -2.07
N ARG A 262 -5.26 -3.79 -3.24
CA ARG A 262 -6.67 -4.18 -3.36
C ARG A 262 -6.93 -5.53 -2.69
N MET A 263 -6.10 -6.53 -2.99
CA MET A 263 -6.18 -7.86 -2.38
C MET A 263 -5.88 -7.83 -0.89
N ALA A 264 -5.00 -6.94 -0.41
CA ALA A 264 -4.78 -6.72 1.02
C ALA A 264 -6.06 -6.21 1.71
N GLY A 265 -6.78 -5.28 1.09
CA GLY A 265 -8.08 -4.80 1.58
C GLY A 265 -9.14 -5.90 1.63
N ILE A 266 -9.21 -6.76 0.60
CA ILE A 266 -10.10 -7.94 0.58
C ILE A 266 -9.72 -8.95 1.67
N SER A 267 -8.41 -9.12 1.89
CA SER A 267 -7.85 -10.02 2.91
C SER A 267 -7.97 -9.47 4.33
N GLN A 268 -8.54 -8.27 4.51
CA GLN A 268 -8.65 -7.58 5.80
C GLN A 268 -7.29 -7.44 6.49
N ALA A 269 -6.23 -7.24 5.69
CA ALA A 269 -4.87 -7.10 6.18
C ALA A 269 -4.68 -5.77 6.94
N ASN A 270 -3.71 -5.77 7.87
CA ASN A 270 -3.36 -4.61 8.68
C ASN A 270 -1.96 -4.12 8.29
N ILE A 271 -1.85 -3.30 7.25
CA ILE A 271 -0.57 -2.81 6.72
C ILE A 271 -0.52 -1.28 6.69
N LYS A 272 0.69 -0.72 6.82
CA LYS A 272 0.95 0.73 6.78
C LYS A 272 1.79 1.03 5.55
N LEU A 273 1.27 1.87 4.68
CA LEU A 273 1.90 2.26 3.41
C LEU A 273 2.30 3.72 3.49
N VAL A 274 3.58 4.03 3.23
CA VAL A 274 4.05 5.42 3.21
C VAL A 274 4.65 5.73 1.85
N GLY A 275 3.93 6.57 1.10
CA GLY A 275 4.33 6.99 -0.23
C GLY A 275 4.95 8.38 -0.17
N SER A 276 6.23 8.49 -0.53
CA SER A 276 6.94 9.78 -0.62
C SER A 276 6.85 10.39 -2.02
N HIS A 277 7.46 11.56 -2.23
CA HIS A 277 7.60 12.17 -3.57
C HIS A 277 6.26 12.39 -4.28
N ALA A 278 5.25 12.82 -3.52
CA ALA A 278 3.92 12.99 -4.07
C ALA A 278 3.74 14.37 -4.72
N GLY A 279 3.04 14.43 -5.86
CA GLY A 279 2.75 15.67 -6.58
C GLY A 279 3.88 16.19 -7.48
N VAL A 280 3.63 17.32 -8.15
CA VAL A 280 4.61 18.02 -9.00
C VAL A 280 5.69 18.73 -8.19
N GLU A 281 5.45 18.96 -6.89
CA GLU A 281 6.41 19.60 -5.97
C GLU A 281 7.79 18.94 -5.97
N ILE A 282 7.91 17.66 -6.35
CA ILE A 282 9.20 16.97 -6.34
C ILE A 282 10.24 17.64 -7.25
N GLY A 283 9.80 18.33 -8.31
CA GLY A 283 10.65 19.10 -9.19
C GLY A 283 11.23 18.30 -10.35
N GLN A 284 12.56 18.20 -10.37
CA GLN A 284 13.35 17.98 -11.58
C GLN A 284 13.25 16.57 -12.16
N ASP A 285 12.90 15.56 -11.35
CA ASP A 285 12.77 14.16 -11.81
C ASP A 285 11.63 13.99 -12.84
N GLY A 286 10.63 14.88 -12.82
CA GLY A 286 9.55 14.87 -13.80
C GLY A 286 8.47 13.82 -13.51
N PRO A 287 7.52 13.65 -14.44
CA PRO A 287 6.23 13.00 -14.17
C PRO A 287 6.30 11.50 -13.86
N SER A 288 7.40 10.79 -14.18
CA SER A 288 7.55 9.38 -13.83
C SER A 288 7.65 9.12 -12.32
N GLN A 289 8.06 10.11 -11.53
CA GLN A 289 8.19 10.02 -10.08
C GLN A 289 7.04 10.74 -9.35
N MET A 290 6.24 11.54 -10.06
CA MET A 290 5.17 12.35 -9.50
C MET A 290 3.93 11.49 -9.24
N ALA A 291 3.59 11.27 -7.98
CA ALA A 291 2.32 10.62 -7.64
C ALA A 291 1.17 11.62 -7.81
N LEU A 292 0.29 11.41 -8.79
CA LEU A 292 -0.84 12.31 -9.08
C LEU A 292 -2.20 11.60 -9.06
N GLU A 293 -2.22 10.30 -8.84
CA GLU A 293 -3.39 9.44 -8.74
C GLU A 293 -3.41 8.60 -7.43
N ASP A 294 -2.46 8.84 -6.54
CA ASP A 294 -2.26 8.08 -5.31
C ASP A 294 -3.39 8.30 -4.29
N LEU A 295 -3.92 9.53 -4.16
CA LEU A 295 -5.08 9.77 -3.30
C LEU A 295 -6.31 9.07 -3.87
N ALA A 296 -6.54 9.13 -5.18
CA ALA A 296 -7.67 8.48 -5.82
C ALA A 296 -7.64 6.96 -5.64
N SER A 297 -6.50 6.33 -5.97
CA SER A 297 -6.34 4.88 -5.85
C SER A 297 -6.48 4.42 -4.40
N MET A 298 -5.80 5.07 -3.45
CA MET A 298 -5.84 4.68 -2.05
C MET A 298 -7.20 4.92 -1.40
N ARG A 299 -7.94 5.97 -1.80
CA ARG A 299 -9.32 6.19 -1.33
C ARG A 299 -10.28 5.11 -1.82
N ALA A 300 -10.05 4.51 -2.98
CA ALA A 300 -10.90 3.45 -3.53
C ALA A 300 -10.75 2.10 -2.80
N ILE A 301 -9.63 1.88 -2.11
CA ILE A 301 -9.37 0.64 -1.37
C ILE A 301 -10.36 0.46 -0.20
N HIS A 302 -10.92 -0.75 -0.09
CA HIS A 302 -11.77 -1.12 1.04
C HIS A 302 -10.98 -1.05 2.36
N SER A 303 -11.62 -0.61 3.44
CA SER A 303 -11.00 -0.39 4.76
C SER A 303 -9.91 0.68 4.85
N SER A 304 -9.63 1.43 3.76
CA SER A 304 -8.48 2.33 3.78
C SER A 304 -8.67 3.60 4.60
N THR A 305 -7.59 4.03 5.23
CA THR A 305 -7.39 5.37 5.81
C THR A 305 -6.32 6.09 5.00
N VAL A 306 -6.58 7.33 4.59
CA VAL A 306 -5.69 8.14 3.73
C VAL A 306 -5.34 9.44 4.44
N LEU A 307 -4.06 9.61 4.73
CA LEU A 307 -3.50 10.73 5.47
C LEU A 307 -2.51 11.52 4.60
N TYR A 308 -2.50 12.83 4.75
CA TYR A 308 -1.61 13.73 4.02
C TYR A 308 -1.11 14.87 4.93
N PRO A 309 -0.09 14.62 5.77
CA PRO A 309 0.45 15.63 6.67
C PRO A 309 1.08 16.81 5.92
N CYS A 310 1.00 18.00 6.51
CA CYS A 310 1.57 19.24 5.99
C CYS A 310 2.89 19.66 6.63
N ASP A 311 3.24 19.09 7.79
CA ASP A 311 4.39 19.51 8.58
C ASP A 311 5.02 18.32 9.36
N PRO A 312 6.19 18.49 9.99
CA PRO A 312 6.91 17.39 10.61
C PRO A 312 6.29 16.94 11.94
N ASN A 313 5.73 17.84 12.76
CA ASN A 313 5.08 17.48 14.03
C ASN A 313 3.79 16.68 13.79
N GLN A 314 2.97 17.08 12.83
CA GLN A 314 1.79 16.34 12.38
C GLN A 314 2.19 14.98 11.79
N THR A 315 3.25 14.93 10.97
CA THR A 315 3.75 13.65 10.43
C THR A 315 4.11 12.68 11.54
N ALA A 316 4.83 13.13 12.57
CA ALA A 316 5.22 12.27 13.70
C ALA A 316 3.99 11.73 14.46
N LYS A 317 3.00 12.58 14.74
CA LYS A 317 1.75 12.17 15.41
C LYS A 317 0.92 11.22 14.57
N LEU A 318 0.78 11.49 13.26
CA LEU A 318 0.03 10.64 12.35
C LEU A 318 0.71 9.27 12.18
N THR A 319 2.04 9.23 12.04
CA THR A 319 2.81 7.97 11.97
C THR A 319 2.56 7.10 13.22
N ARG A 320 2.55 7.70 14.41
CA ARG A 320 2.20 7.01 15.66
C ARG A 320 0.77 6.48 15.65
N LEU A 321 -0.19 7.25 15.17
CA LEU A 321 -1.59 6.80 15.05
C LEU A 321 -1.72 5.65 14.06
N MET A 322 -1.03 5.71 12.91
CA MET A 322 -1.05 4.65 11.90
C MET A 322 -0.71 3.28 12.48
N ALA A 323 0.27 3.21 13.39
CA ALA A 323 0.72 1.96 13.99
C ALA A 323 -0.41 1.14 14.66
N ASP A 324 -1.43 1.81 15.20
CA ASP A 324 -2.54 1.14 15.92
C ASP A 324 -3.83 1.05 15.10
N LEU A 325 -3.88 1.65 13.91
CA LEU A 325 -5.07 1.63 13.07
C LEU A 325 -5.20 0.31 12.31
N PRO A 326 -6.37 -0.34 12.31
CA PRO A 326 -6.62 -1.50 11.46
C PRO A 326 -6.76 -1.11 9.98
N GLY A 327 -6.71 -2.10 9.10
CA GLY A 327 -6.88 -1.95 7.66
C GLY A 327 -5.65 -1.41 6.93
N ILE A 328 -5.91 -0.89 5.73
CA ILE A 328 -4.91 -0.33 4.82
C ILE A 328 -4.71 1.16 5.14
N VAL A 329 -3.60 1.52 5.77
CA VAL A 329 -3.37 2.90 6.20
C VAL A 329 -2.28 3.52 5.34
N PHE A 330 -2.65 4.47 4.48
CA PHE A 330 -1.74 5.17 3.59
C PHE A 330 -1.44 6.58 4.10
N MET A 331 -0.16 6.95 4.12
CA MET A 331 0.29 8.32 4.37
C MET A 331 1.11 8.84 3.19
N ARG A 332 0.65 9.96 2.62
CA ARG A 332 1.28 10.68 1.53
C ARG A 332 2.28 11.69 2.11
N THR A 333 3.56 11.57 1.76
CA THR A 333 4.63 12.49 2.18
C THR A 333 5.26 13.17 0.96
N THR A 334 5.85 14.34 1.17
CA THR A 334 6.34 15.25 0.13
C THR A 334 7.82 15.53 0.28
N ARG A 335 8.45 16.05 -0.79
CA ARG A 335 9.90 16.11 -0.92
C ARG A 335 10.51 17.34 -0.25
N GLY A 336 9.88 18.50 -0.44
CA GLY A 336 10.35 19.79 0.05
C GLY A 336 10.25 19.95 1.55
N ALA A 337 11.12 20.81 2.09
CA ALA A 337 11.12 21.19 3.48
C ALA A 337 10.28 22.45 3.70
N TYR A 338 9.21 22.32 4.47
CA TYR A 338 8.28 23.41 4.75
C TYR A 338 8.32 23.81 6.23
N PRO A 339 7.89 25.03 6.60
CA PRO A 339 7.85 25.47 7.99
C PRO A 339 7.00 24.55 8.87
N THR A 340 7.44 24.31 10.10
CA THR A 340 6.62 23.66 11.13
C THR A 340 5.47 24.57 11.55
N LEU A 341 4.24 24.10 11.39
CA LEU A 341 3.01 24.85 11.67
C LEU A 341 2.46 24.55 13.07
N TYR A 342 2.53 23.29 13.47
CA TYR A 342 1.96 22.79 14.73
C TYR A 342 3.00 22.72 15.84
N ASP A 343 2.54 22.90 17.07
CA ASP A 343 3.34 22.65 18.25
C ASP A 343 3.42 21.14 18.53
N ALA A 344 4.52 20.64 19.08
CA ALA A 344 4.73 19.20 19.34
C ALA A 344 3.67 18.57 20.29
N ARG A 345 2.93 19.41 21.02
CA ARG A 345 1.84 19.02 21.92
C ARG A 345 0.48 18.96 21.23
N ASP A 346 0.36 19.46 20.00
CA ASP A 346 -0.88 19.38 19.24
C ASP A 346 -1.29 17.92 19.01
N THR A 347 -2.59 17.69 19.07
CA THR A 347 -3.20 16.38 18.91
C THR A 347 -3.96 16.30 17.60
N PHE A 348 -3.99 15.11 17.01
CA PHE A 348 -4.66 14.82 15.76
C PHE A 348 -5.53 13.59 15.93
N LYS A 349 -6.61 13.52 15.15
CA LYS A 349 -7.52 12.37 15.10
C LYS A 349 -7.73 11.93 13.66
N ILE A 350 -7.96 10.65 13.44
CA ILE A 350 -8.38 10.14 12.14
C ILE A 350 -9.79 10.65 11.84
N GLY A 351 -10.07 11.03 10.59
CA GLY A 351 -11.31 11.73 10.24
C GLY A 351 -11.37 13.18 10.70
N GLY A 352 -10.23 13.76 11.10
CA GLY A 352 -10.13 15.15 11.54
C GLY A 352 -9.50 16.07 10.50
N SER A 353 -9.64 17.36 10.75
CA SER A 353 -8.96 18.45 10.05
C SER A 353 -8.54 19.51 11.06
N LYS A 354 -7.77 20.52 10.64
CA LYS A 354 -7.43 21.69 11.47
C LYS A 354 -7.78 22.97 10.74
N VAL A 355 -8.34 23.95 11.47
CA VAL A 355 -8.59 25.29 10.96
C VAL A 355 -7.45 26.21 11.43
N LEU A 356 -6.51 26.54 10.55
CA LEU A 356 -5.33 27.33 10.91
C LEU A 356 -5.59 28.84 10.87
N ARG A 357 -6.57 29.27 10.07
CA ARG A 357 -7.00 30.66 9.99
C ARG A 357 -8.51 30.73 9.97
N GLN A 358 -9.09 31.60 10.79
CA GLN A 358 -10.52 31.88 10.80
C GLN A 358 -10.81 33.27 11.37
N SER A 359 -11.95 33.83 10.97
CA SER A 359 -12.51 35.05 11.53
C SER A 359 -14.04 35.05 11.42
N PRO A 360 -14.76 35.89 12.19
CA PRO A 360 -16.21 36.04 12.04
C PRO A 360 -16.64 36.60 10.67
N LYS A 361 -15.71 37.12 9.87
CA LYS A 361 -15.98 37.81 8.60
C LYS A 361 -15.56 36.99 7.37
N ASP A 362 -15.14 35.74 7.56
CA ASP A 362 -14.61 34.89 6.49
C ASP A 362 -15.53 34.88 5.27
N LYS A 363 -14.97 35.19 4.10
CA LYS A 363 -15.73 35.30 2.83
C LYS A 363 -15.60 34.07 1.95
N VAL A 364 -14.57 33.25 2.18
CA VAL A 364 -14.18 32.08 1.39
C VAL A 364 -13.38 31.12 2.28
N THR A 365 -13.51 29.82 2.04
CA THR A 365 -12.67 28.80 2.67
C THR A 365 -11.65 28.28 1.67
N LEU A 366 -10.37 28.28 2.04
CA LEU A 366 -9.26 27.66 1.32
C LEU A 366 -8.99 26.30 1.98
N ILE A 367 -9.02 25.23 1.18
CA ILE A 367 -8.86 23.85 1.66
C ILE A 367 -7.67 23.26 0.91
N GLY A 368 -6.66 22.82 1.65
CA GLY A 368 -5.49 22.12 1.12
C GLY A 368 -4.98 21.09 2.13
N ALA A 369 -3.99 20.30 1.72
CA ALA A 369 -3.28 19.36 2.58
C ALA A 369 -1.85 19.21 2.06
N GLY A 370 -0.92 18.78 2.91
CA GLY A 370 0.48 18.72 2.52
C GLY A 370 1.03 20.07 2.08
N VAL A 371 1.69 20.06 0.92
CA VAL A 371 2.30 21.22 0.29
C VAL A 371 1.28 22.33 -0.01
N THR A 372 0.09 21.99 -0.50
CA THR A 372 -0.89 23.01 -0.91
C THR A 372 -1.49 23.78 0.27
N LEU A 373 -1.37 23.27 1.49
CA LEU A 373 -1.73 24.03 2.69
C LEU A 373 -0.87 25.27 2.86
N HIS A 374 0.45 25.16 2.62
CA HIS A 374 1.38 26.29 2.71
C HIS A 374 1.03 27.36 1.66
N ASN A 375 0.64 26.93 0.46
CA ASN A 375 0.12 27.81 -0.59
C ASN A 375 -1.20 28.49 -0.17
N CYS A 376 -2.11 27.77 0.49
CA CYS A 376 -3.35 28.34 1.05
C CYS A 376 -3.09 29.39 2.13
N LEU A 377 -2.11 29.18 3.01
CA LEU A 377 -1.73 30.16 4.04
C LEU A 377 -1.17 31.44 3.41
N ALA A 378 -0.23 31.32 2.47
CA ALA A 378 0.32 32.45 1.73
C ALA A 378 -0.76 33.20 0.94
N ALA A 379 -1.69 32.48 0.30
CA ALA A 379 -2.82 33.08 -0.40
C ALA A 379 -3.77 33.82 0.56
N ALA A 380 -4.00 33.29 1.76
CA ALA A 380 -4.83 33.96 2.76
C ALA A 380 -4.21 35.29 3.22
N ASP A 381 -2.88 35.39 3.34
CA ASP A 381 -2.21 36.66 3.66
C ASP A 381 -2.37 37.69 2.54
N ALA A 382 -2.20 37.27 1.29
CA ALA A 382 -2.43 38.13 0.13
C ALA A 382 -3.90 38.57 -0.01
N LEU A 383 -4.86 37.69 0.34
CA LEU A 383 -6.29 38.02 0.35
C LEU A 383 -6.67 38.98 1.50
N ALA A 384 -6.03 38.86 2.66
CA ALA A 384 -6.21 39.78 3.78
C ALA A 384 -5.81 41.21 3.40
N ALA A 385 -4.70 41.39 2.68
CA ALA A 385 -4.30 42.69 2.12
C ALA A 385 -5.36 43.29 1.16
N LYS A 386 -6.17 42.45 0.53
CA LYS A 386 -7.31 42.83 -0.32
C LYS A 386 -8.64 42.94 0.43
N LYS A 387 -8.65 42.88 1.77
CA LYS A 387 -9.86 42.89 2.63
C LYS A 387 -10.84 41.74 2.32
N ILE A 388 -10.27 40.59 1.92
CA ILE A 388 -10.98 39.32 1.75
C ILE A 388 -10.48 38.37 2.84
N PRO A 389 -11.07 38.39 4.05
CA PRO A 389 -10.72 37.41 5.08
C PRO A 389 -11.06 36.00 4.59
N ALA A 390 -10.09 35.09 4.69
CA ALA A 390 -10.20 33.71 4.24
C ALA A 390 -9.96 32.75 5.39
N ARG A 391 -10.84 31.74 5.49
CA ARG A 391 -10.63 30.58 6.36
C ARG A 391 -9.64 29.64 5.69
N VAL A 392 -8.72 29.03 6.44
CA VAL A 392 -7.78 28.02 5.91
C VAL A 392 -7.93 26.72 6.68
N ILE A 393 -8.17 25.63 5.96
CA ILE A 393 -8.34 24.28 6.50
C ILE A 393 -7.23 23.39 5.97
N ASP A 394 -6.53 22.74 6.91
CA ASP A 394 -5.69 21.57 6.67
C ASP A 394 -6.54 20.31 6.71
N LEU A 395 -6.73 19.69 5.55
CA LEU A 395 -7.50 18.47 5.37
C LEU A 395 -6.60 17.21 5.42
N TYR A 396 -5.74 17.13 6.43
CA TYR A 396 -4.76 16.04 6.58
C TYR A 396 -5.38 14.64 6.58
N SER A 397 -6.64 14.46 6.96
CA SER A 397 -7.37 13.19 6.83
C SER A 397 -8.29 13.28 5.61
N VAL A 398 -7.82 12.71 4.49
CA VAL A 398 -8.58 12.71 3.22
C VAL A 398 -9.64 11.61 3.22
N LYS A 399 -9.36 10.47 3.88
CA LYS A 399 -10.33 9.40 4.16
C LYS A 399 -10.04 8.76 5.52
N PRO A 400 -11.03 8.66 6.42
CA PRO A 400 -12.29 9.40 6.40
C PRO A 400 -12.04 10.92 6.44
N VAL A 401 -12.98 11.70 5.91
CA VAL A 401 -12.88 13.17 5.86
C VAL A 401 -13.66 13.82 7.01
N ASP A 402 -13.23 14.99 7.47
CA ASP A 402 -13.90 15.74 8.56
C ASP A 402 -15.17 16.47 8.08
N VAL A 403 -16.25 15.70 7.94
CA VAL A 403 -17.57 16.20 7.49
C VAL A 403 -18.07 17.37 8.34
N LYS A 404 -17.86 17.33 9.66
CA LYS A 404 -18.36 18.35 10.58
C LYS A 404 -17.71 19.71 10.31
N THR A 405 -16.38 19.73 10.20
CA THR A 405 -15.65 20.98 9.95
C THR A 405 -15.94 21.54 8.56
N LEU A 406 -16.09 20.68 7.54
CA LEU A 406 -16.43 21.10 6.18
C LEU A 406 -17.84 21.70 6.10
N ARG A 407 -18.84 21.12 6.75
CA ARG A 407 -20.20 21.69 6.80
C ARG A 407 -20.24 23.05 7.49
N GLU A 408 -19.51 23.18 8.61
CA GLU A 408 -19.39 24.46 9.30
C GLU A 408 -18.70 25.52 8.42
N ALA A 409 -17.63 25.14 7.72
CA ALA A 409 -16.95 26.02 6.78
C ALA A 409 -17.87 26.47 5.63
N ALA A 410 -18.69 25.55 5.10
CA ALA A 410 -19.68 25.87 4.07
C ALA A 410 -20.69 26.89 4.59
N ARG A 411 -21.21 26.70 5.81
CA ARG A 411 -22.15 27.64 6.42
C ARG A 411 -21.55 29.04 6.60
N VAL A 412 -20.38 29.15 7.22
CA VAL A 412 -19.78 30.46 7.57
C VAL A 412 -19.27 31.22 6.35
N THR A 413 -18.86 30.52 5.28
CA THR A 413 -18.35 31.14 4.05
C THR A 413 -19.35 31.15 2.90
N LYS A 414 -20.63 30.87 3.18
CA LYS A 414 -21.73 30.85 2.19
C LYS A 414 -21.44 29.89 1.01
N GLY A 415 -20.86 28.73 1.32
CA GLY A 415 -20.53 27.65 0.40
C GLY A 415 -19.36 27.96 -0.54
N ARG A 416 -18.59 29.04 -0.34
CA ARG A 416 -17.51 29.44 -1.27
C ARG A 416 -16.20 28.77 -0.90
N PHE A 417 -15.82 27.75 -1.66
CA PHE A 417 -14.62 26.97 -1.41
C PHE A 417 -13.61 27.11 -2.55
N VAL A 418 -12.34 27.31 -2.20
CA VAL A 418 -11.22 27.00 -3.10
C VAL A 418 -10.56 25.75 -2.55
N VAL A 419 -10.63 24.65 -3.31
CA VAL A 419 -9.96 23.40 -2.95
C VAL A 419 -8.75 23.24 -3.84
N VAL A 420 -7.58 23.01 -3.23
CA VAL A 420 -6.28 23.01 -3.90
C VAL A 420 -5.54 21.73 -3.57
N GLU A 421 -5.13 21.00 -4.60
CA GLU A 421 -4.41 19.74 -4.45
C GLU A 421 -3.32 19.56 -5.50
N ASP A 422 -2.16 19.07 -5.06
CA ASP A 422 -1.08 18.63 -5.94
C ASP A 422 -1.28 17.15 -6.31
N HIS A 423 -2.34 16.95 -7.10
CA HIS A 423 -2.91 15.68 -7.52
C HIS A 423 -3.80 15.95 -8.75
N TYR A 424 -4.12 14.91 -9.53
CA TYR A 424 -5.12 15.03 -10.60
C TYR A 424 -6.51 15.35 -10.04
N PRO A 425 -7.42 15.96 -10.82
CA PRO A 425 -8.71 16.39 -10.29
C PRO A 425 -9.64 15.22 -9.92
N GLN A 426 -9.41 14.02 -10.45
CA GLN A 426 -10.27 12.87 -10.19
C GLN A 426 -9.92 12.20 -8.87
N GLY A 427 -10.91 12.02 -8.00
CA GLY A 427 -10.80 11.15 -6.82
C GLY A 427 -9.90 11.65 -5.69
N GLY A 428 -9.36 12.87 -5.75
CA GLY A 428 -8.51 13.43 -4.69
C GLY A 428 -9.27 14.21 -3.60
N ILE A 429 -8.66 15.30 -3.12
CA ILE A 429 -9.15 16.14 -2.01
C ILE A 429 -10.50 16.75 -2.34
N ALA A 430 -10.67 17.33 -3.53
CA ALA A 430 -11.93 17.97 -3.91
C ALA A 430 -13.09 16.97 -4.00
N ALA A 431 -12.82 15.75 -4.47
CA ALA A 431 -13.82 14.68 -4.46
C ALA A 431 -14.27 14.36 -3.02
N ALA A 432 -13.31 14.17 -2.10
CA ALA A 432 -13.63 13.92 -0.69
C ALA A 432 -14.43 15.08 -0.04
N VAL A 433 -14.09 16.33 -0.36
CA VAL A 433 -14.82 17.51 0.12
C VAL A 433 -16.26 17.55 -0.42
N LEU A 434 -16.43 17.29 -1.72
CA LEU A 434 -17.76 17.31 -2.36
C LEU A 434 -18.64 16.16 -1.85
N GLU A 435 -18.08 14.96 -1.68
CA GLU A 435 -18.78 13.81 -1.08
C GLU A 435 -19.26 14.12 0.35
N ALA A 436 -18.43 14.80 1.16
CA ALA A 436 -18.81 15.22 2.52
C ALA A 436 -20.00 16.19 2.56
N LEU A 437 -20.24 16.91 1.45
CA LEU A 437 -21.30 17.90 1.30
C LEU A 437 -22.44 17.42 0.38
N ALA A 438 -22.44 16.15 -0.03
CA ALA A 438 -23.39 15.65 -1.03
C ALA A 438 -24.88 15.77 -0.62
N SER A 439 -25.16 15.85 0.68
CA SER A 439 -26.52 16.04 1.23
C SER A 439 -26.83 17.49 1.61
N ASP A 440 -25.92 18.42 1.37
CA ASP A 440 -26.03 19.83 1.72
C ASP A 440 -26.28 20.68 0.46
N PRO A 441 -26.71 21.95 0.57
CA PRO A 441 -26.81 22.85 -0.58
C PRO A 441 -25.47 22.91 -1.34
N PRO A 442 -25.48 22.86 -2.68
CA PRO A 442 -24.27 22.69 -3.47
C PRO A 442 -23.30 23.85 -3.23
N PRO A 443 -22.05 23.57 -2.80
CA PRO A 443 -21.06 24.62 -2.62
C PRO A 443 -20.63 25.20 -3.97
N ARG A 444 -20.21 26.46 -3.96
CA ARG A 444 -19.53 27.13 -5.08
C ARG A 444 -18.04 26.86 -4.96
N VAL A 445 -17.56 25.87 -5.71
CA VAL A 445 -16.18 25.37 -5.62
C VAL A 445 -15.34 25.87 -6.79
N ALA A 446 -14.18 26.43 -6.49
CA ALA A 446 -13.07 26.52 -7.45
C ALA A 446 -12.06 25.41 -7.12
N HIS A 447 -11.88 24.49 -8.05
CA HIS A 447 -10.99 23.35 -7.90
C HIS A 447 -9.69 23.57 -8.67
N LEU A 448 -8.61 23.74 -7.93
CA LEU A 448 -7.25 23.89 -8.44
C LEU A 448 -6.50 22.59 -8.24
N ALA A 449 -6.12 21.96 -9.35
CA ALA A 449 -5.49 20.66 -9.41
C ALA A 449 -4.63 20.57 -10.67
N VAL A 450 -3.72 19.61 -10.71
CA VAL A 450 -2.89 19.34 -11.89
C VAL A 450 -3.79 18.79 -13.01
N ARG A 451 -3.82 19.39 -14.21
CA ARG A 451 -4.78 19.02 -15.28
C ARG A 451 -4.16 18.40 -16.53
N GLY A 452 -2.85 18.50 -16.68
CA GLY A 452 -2.11 17.93 -17.81
C GLY A 452 -0.94 17.08 -17.32
N LEU A 453 -0.19 16.50 -18.25
CA LEU A 453 1.08 15.86 -17.96
C LEU A 453 2.08 16.94 -17.50
N PRO A 454 2.64 16.87 -16.29
CA PRO A 454 3.68 17.80 -15.86
C PRO A 454 5.01 17.56 -16.59
N GLU A 455 5.94 18.48 -16.39
CA GLU A 455 7.31 18.42 -16.92
C GLU A 455 8.33 18.46 -15.77
N SER A 456 9.61 18.40 -16.10
CA SER A 456 10.70 18.66 -15.15
C SER A 456 10.91 20.17 -14.97
N GLY A 457 11.02 20.63 -13.73
CA GLY A 457 11.23 22.04 -13.43
C GLY A 457 11.52 22.27 -11.95
N LYS A 458 11.69 23.53 -11.53
CA LYS A 458 11.74 23.82 -10.09
C LYS A 458 10.34 23.65 -9.48
N PRO A 459 10.23 23.23 -8.20
CA PRO A 459 8.93 23.04 -7.55
C PRO A 459 7.98 24.23 -7.69
N GLU A 460 8.45 25.45 -7.45
CA GLU A 460 7.64 26.68 -7.59
C GLU A 460 7.18 26.94 -9.03
N GLU A 461 8.02 26.63 -10.03
CA GLU A 461 7.68 26.78 -11.45
C GLU A 461 6.58 25.78 -11.83
N LEU A 462 6.66 24.55 -11.33
CA LEU A 462 5.71 23.47 -11.61
C LEU A 462 4.37 23.69 -10.92
N GLU A 463 4.33 24.02 -9.62
CA GLU A 463 3.09 24.37 -8.92
C GLU A 463 2.37 25.55 -9.59
N ASN A 464 3.17 26.48 -10.11
CA ASN A 464 2.67 27.61 -10.83
C ASN A 464 2.12 27.24 -12.21
N ALA A 465 2.83 26.43 -12.99
CA ALA A 465 2.37 25.91 -14.28
C ALA A 465 1.11 25.04 -14.14
N ALA A 466 1.02 24.25 -13.07
CA ALA A 466 -0.14 23.43 -12.73
C ALA A 466 -1.34 24.25 -12.23
N GLY A 467 -1.17 25.55 -11.95
CA GLY A 467 -2.25 26.42 -11.50
C GLY A 467 -2.64 26.22 -10.02
N ILE A 468 -1.75 25.68 -9.20
CA ILE A 468 -1.98 25.38 -7.77
C ILE A 468 -1.17 26.27 -6.81
N SER A 469 -0.31 27.14 -7.34
CA SER A 469 0.45 28.11 -6.53
C SER A 469 -0.45 29.18 -5.88
N SER A 470 0.05 29.85 -4.83
CA SER A 470 -0.67 30.85 -4.04
C SER A 470 -1.37 31.95 -4.88
N ARG A 471 -0.76 32.41 -5.99
CA ARG A 471 -1.36 33.42 -6.87
C ARG A 471 -2.64 32.94 -7.55
N HIS A 472 -2.71 31.66 -7.92
CA HIS A 472 -3.88 31.06 -8.54
C HIS A 472 -5.01 30.89 -7.51
N ILE A 473 -4.65 30.54 -6.27
CA ILE A 473 -5.59 30.48 -5.13
C ILE A 473 -6.21 31.85 -4.88
N VAL A 474 -5.40 32.92 -4.84
CA VAL A 474 -5.87 34.31 -4.67
C VAL A 474 -6.83 34.70 -5.80
N ALA A 475 -6.49 34.39 -7.05
CA ALA A 475 -7.33 34.70 -8.22
C ALA A 475 -8.67 33.97 -8.15
N ALA A 476 -8.67 32.66 -7.86
CA ALA A 476 -9.87 31.85 -7.71
C ALA A 476 -10.77 32.34 -6.57
N ALA A 477 -10.19 32.60 -5.40
CA ALA A 477 -10.90 33.12 -4.23
C ALA A 477 -11.55 34.50 -4.52
N THR A 478 -10.80 35.40 -5.14
CA THR A 478 -11.30 36.73 -5.52
C THR A 478 -12.49 36.62 -6.47
N LYS A 479 -12.38 35.76 -7.50
CA LYS A 479 -13.46 35.49 -8.46
C LYS A 479 -14.71 34.93 -7.78
N LEU A 480 -14.57 33.97 -6.85
CA LEU A 480 -15.70 33.39 -6.11
C LEU A 480 -16.41 34.41 -5.22
N VAL A 481 -15.66 35.31 -4.58
CA VAL A 481 -16.25 36.34 -3.71
C VAL A 481 -16.98 37.43 -4.52
N GLN A 482 -16.53 37.72 -5.74
CA GLN A 482 -17.12 38.73 -6.62
C GLN A 482 -18.31 38.24 -7.44
N SER A 483 -18.35 36.95 -7.80
CA SER A 483 -19.50 36.38 -8.51
C SER A 483 -20.71 36.33 -7.58
N LYS A 484 -21.80 37.01 -7.97
CA LYS A 484 -23.04 37.08 -7.20
C LYS A 484 -23.65 35.70 -7.03
#